data_AF-A0A4Q3KIP5-F1
#
_entry.id   AF-A0A4Q3KIP5-F1
#
_cell.length_a   1.000
_cell.length_b   1.000
_cell.length_c   1.000
_cell.angle_alpha   90.00
_cell.angle_beta   90.00
_cell.angle_gamma   90.00
#
_symmetry.space_group_name_H-M   'P 1'
#
loop_
_entity.id
_entity.type
_entity.pdbx_description
1 polymer ?
#
loop_
_entity_poly.entity_id
_entity_poly.type
_entity_poly.pdbx_seq_one_letter_code
_entity_poly.pdbx_strand_id
1 'polypeptide(L)'
;MSTLSYPIPLASYSAADAFEPAAKVASPWDPERLWDAVLCQRLIEVSGEARAARLSFAASCILGAQHAGETAAWIQPTDGGLYPPDLHDSGIDLQALSVIHMPRTDRFGLPRAAEILLRSGGFGLVV
;
A
#
# COMPACT_ATOMS: atom_id res chain seq x y z
N MET A 1 9.64 42.55 -7.41
CA MET A 1 8.54 41.66 -6.98
C MET A 1 7.38 41.85 -7.94
N SER A 2 7.28 41.00 -8.97
CA SER A 2 6.18 40.99 -9.95
C SER A 2 5.35 39.74 -9.75
N THR A 3 4.05 39.91 -9.49
CA THR A 3 3.05 38.85 -9.43
C THR A 3 2.52 38.57 -10.83
N LEU A 4 2.83 37.38 -11.38
CA LEU A 4 2.19 36.87 -12.59
C LEU A 4 0.79 36.36 -12.24
N SER A 5 -0.23 37.05 -12.75
CA SER A 5 -1.64 36.64 -12.71
C SER A 5 -1.93 35.81 -13.96
N TYR A 6 -2.33 34.55 -13.80
CA TYR A 6 -2.80 33.70 -14.91
C TYR A 6 -4.34 33.61 -14.84
N PRO A 7 -5.07 33.96 -15.90
CA PRO A 7 -6.51 33.76 -15.94
C PRO A 7 -6.84 32.31 -16.29
N ILE A 8 -7.61 31.63 -15.44
CA ILE A 8 -8.32 30.39 -15.79
C ILE A 8 -9.63 30.79 -16.49
N PRO A 9 -9.95 30.29 -17.69
CA PRO A 9 -11.27 30.48 -18.27
C PRO A 9 -12.30 29.63 -17.51
N LEU A 10 -13.29 30.28 -16.90
CA LEU A 10 -14.47 29.60 -16.36
C LEU A 10 -15.36 29.16 -17.52
N ALA A 11 -15.19 27.92 -17.99
CA ALA A 11 -16.20 27.26 -18.80
C ALA A 11 -17.42 26.99 -17.91
N SER A 12 -18.56 27.57 -18.28
CA SER A 12 -19.85 27.38 -17.60
C SER A 12 -20.31 25.93 -17.72
N TYR A 13 -20.23 25.17 -16.62
CA TYR A 13 -20.75 23.80 -16.52
C TYR A 13 -22.26 23.86 -16.24
N SER A 14 -23.08 23.27 -17.11
CA SER A 14 -24.52 23.17 -16.92
C SER A 14 -24.84 21.99 -15.99
N ALA A 15 -25.72 22.19 -15.01
CA ALA A 15 -26.10 21.18 -14.02
C ALA A 15 -26.95 20.01 -14.59
N ALA A 16 -27.06 19.89 -15.92
CA ALA A 16 -27.91 18.92 -16.61
C ALA A 16 -27.15 17.74 -17.22
N ASP A 17 -25.81 17.77 -17.24
CA ASP A 17 -25.00 16.61 -17.63
C ASP A 17 -24.88 15.66 -16.42
N ALA A 18 -25.96 14.92 -16.18
CA ALA A 18 -25.95 13.85 -15.20
C ALA A 18 -24.82 12.87 -15.57
N PHE A 19 -23.84 12.76 -14.68
CA PHE A 19 -22.78 11.76 -14.74
C PHE A 19 -23.43 10.38 -14.69
N GLU A 20 -23.65 9.78 -15.87
CA GLU A 20 -23.94 8.35 -16.00
C GLU A 20 -22.90 7.60 -15.17
N PRO A 21 -23.30 6.80 -14.16
CA PRO A 21 -22.34 6.10 -13.32
C PRO A 21 -21.63 5.10 -14.23
N ALA A 22 -20.39 5.43 -14.59
CA ALA A 22 -19.54 4.57 -15.39
C ALA A 22 -19.62 3.16 -14.81
N ALA A 23 -20.08 2.20 -15.64
CA ALA A 23 -20.11 0.80 -15.27
C ALA A 23 -18.79 0.45 -14.58
N LYS A 24 -18.86 -0.20 -13.42
CA LYS A 24 -17.75 -0.48 -12.51
C LYS A 24 -16.68 -1.31 -13.23
N VAL A 25 -15.81 -0.66 -14.00
CA VAL A 25 -14.60 -1.26 -14.53
C VAL A 25 -13.79 -1.65 -13.30
N ALA A 26 -13.54 -2.95 -13.11
CA ALA A 26 -12.71 -3.44 -12.03
C ALA A 26 -11.40 -2.65 -12.05
N SER A 27 -11.14 -1.93 -10.95
CA SER A 27 -9.98 -1.06 -10.83
C SER A 27 -8.72 -1.90 -11.11
N PRO A 28 -7.74 -1.40 -11.88
CA PRO A 28 -6.43 -2.05 -11.96
C PRO A 28 -5.74 -2.16 -10.58
N TRP A 29 -6.28 -1.48 -9.57
CA TRP A 29 -5.91 -1.55 -8.16
C TRP A 29 -6.79 -2.50 -7.34
N ASP A 30 -7.38 -3.51 -7.98
CA ASP A 30 -8.11 -4.58 -7.28
C ASP A 30 -7.10 -5.43 -6.47
N PRO A 31 -7.15 -5.39 -5.12
CA PRO A 31 -6.18 -6.06 -4.26
C PRO A 31 -6.09 -7.56 -4.52
N GLU A 32 -7.22 -8.20 -4.84
CA GLU A 32 -7.30 -9.64 -5.12
C GLU A 32 -6.57 -9.97 -6.42
N ARG A 33 -6.69 -9.13 -7.45
CA ARG A 33 -5.96 -9.30 -8.71
C ARG A 33 -4.46 -9.06 -8.56
N LEU A 34 -4.06 -8.12 -7.70
CA LEU A 34 -2.66 -7.89 -7.37
C LEU A 34 -2.03 -9.12 -6.73
N TRP A 35 -2.74 -9.76 -5.79
CA TRP A 35 -2.29 -10.95 -5.09
C TRP A 35 -1.88 -12.08 -6.05
N ASP A 36 -2.82 -12.50 -6.90
CA ASP A 36 -2.63 -13.63 -7.81
C ASP A 36 -1.66 -13.32 -8.96
N ALA A 37 -1.67 -12.08 -9.46
CA ALA A 37 -0.94 -11.74 -10.68
C ALA A 37 0.55 -11.50 -10.44
N VAL A 38 0.93 -10.91 -9.30
CA VAL A 38 2.30 -10.41 -9.11
C VAL A 38 2.89 -10.66 -7.72
N LEU A 39 2.08 -10.76 -6.66
CA LEU A 39 2.61 -10.79 -5.29
C LEU A 39 3.05 -12.18 -4.85
N CYS A 40 2.34 -13.22 -5.25
CA CYS A 40 2.58 -14.58 -4.75
C CYS A 40 3.99 -15.11 -5.15
N GLN A 41 4.79 -15.48 -4.15
CA GLN A 41 6.12 -16.10 -4.31
C GLN A 41 7.12 -15.29 -5.16
N ARG A 42 7.10 -13.97 -5.03
CA ARG A 42 8.02 -13.06 -5.73
C ARG A 42 8.62 -12.04 -4.76
N LEU A 43 9.84 -11.61 -5.07
CA LEU A 43 10.43 -10.42 -4.46
C LEU A 43 10.10 -9.23 -5.36
N ILE A 44 9.48 -8.19 -4.79
CA ILE A 44 9.07 -6.98 -5.51
C ILE A 44 9.74 -5.77 -4.86
N GLU A 45 10.29 -4.91 -5.71
CA GLU A 45 10.74 -3.57 -5.32
C GLU A 45 9.69 -2.55 -5.77
N VAL A 46 9.27 -1.69 -4.84
CA VAL A 46 8.38 -0.57 -5.13
C VAL A 46 9.16 0.72 -4.91
N SER A 47 9.53 1.37 -6.01
CA SER A 47 10.31 2.61 -5.99
C SER A 47 9.54 3.74 -6.68
N GLY A 48 9.93 4.98 -6.38
CA GLY A 48 9.32 6.16 -6.96
C GLY A 48 9.73 7.41 -6.20
N GLU A 49 9.64 8.57 -6.86
CA GLU A 49 10.02 9.86 -6.31
C GLU A 49 9.09 10.32 -5.16
N ALA A 50 9.19 11.58 -4.76
CA ALA A 50 8.35 12.14 -3.70
C ALA A 50 6.85 11.92 -4.01
N ARG A 51 6.07 11.50 -3.01
CA ARG A 51 4.62 11.23 -3.10
C ARG A 51 4.22 10.07 -4.04
N ALA A 52 5.08 9.08 -4.24
CA ALA A 52 4.80 7.90 -5.08
C ALA A 52 3.86 6.83 -4.44
N ALA A 53 3.02 7.18 -3.45
CA ALA A 53 2.02 6.30 -2.85
C ALA A 53 2.51 4.89 -2.39
N ARG A 54 3.80 4.74 -2.06
CA ARG A 54 4.43 3.46 -1.71
C ARG A 54 3.75 2.76 -0.53
N LEU A 55 3.39 3.52 0.52
CA LEU A 55 2.70 2.99 1.68
C LEU A 55 1.26 2.56 1.34
N SER A 56 0.57 3.33 0.51
CA SER A 56 -0.78 2.96 0.02
C SER A 56 -0.75 1.69 -0.82
N PHE A 57 0.28 1.52 -1.66
CA PHE A 57 0.49 0.29 -2.42
C PHE A 57 0.81 -0.91 -1.50
N ALA A 58 1.68 -0.72 -0.51
CA ALA A 58 1.96 -1.77 0.48
C ALA A 58 0.68 -2.16 1.25
N ALA A 59 -0.15 -1.19 1.63
CA ALA A 59 -1.44 -1.44 2.26
C ALA A 59 -2.38 -2.25 1.36
N SER A 60 -2.47 -1.94 0.06
CA SER A 60 -3.30 -2.74 -0.85
C SER A 60 -2.77 -4.17 -1.02
N CYS A 61 -1.46 -4.38 -0.96
CA CYS A 61 -0.87 -5.72 -0.96
C CYS A 61 -1.25 -6.53 0.30
N ILE A 62 -1.19 -5.89 1.47
CA ILE A 62 -1.59 -6.50 2.74
C ILE A 62 -3.07 -6.86 2.73
N LEU A 63 -3.93 -5.96 2.24
CA LEU A 63 -5.36 -6.22 2.12
C LEU A 63 -5.63 -7.42 1.20
N GLY A 64 -4.93 -7.50 0.06
CA GLY A 64 -4.99 -8.66 -0.84
C GLY A 64 -4.59 -9.97 -0.15
N ALA A 65 -3.51 -9.95 0.64
CA ALA A 65 -3.09 -11.12 1.42
C ALA A 65 -4.15 -11.54 2.44
N GLN A 66 -4.71 -10.58 3.20
CA GLN A 66 -5.75 -10.88 4.19
C GLN A 66 -7.02 -11.43 3.54
N HIS A 67 -7.43 -10.89 2.38
CA HIS A 67 -8.57 -11.43 1.62
C HIS A 67 -8.32 -12.85 1.11
N ALA A 68 -7.09 -13.17 0.74
CA ALA A 68 -6.68 -14.54 0.37
C ALA A 68 -6.58 -15.50 1.57
N GLY A 69 -6.81 -15.02 2.80
CA GLY A 69 -6.67 -15.82 4.03
C GLY A 69 -5.21 -16.02 4.46
N GLU A 70 -4.29 -15.22 3.93
CA GLU A 70 -2.85 -15.31 4.19
C GLU A 70 -2.43 -14.39 5.32
N THR A 71 -1.43 -14.82 6.09
CA THR A 71 -0.83 -14.00 7.15
C THR A 71 0.14 -12.99 6.54
N ALA A 72 0.01 -11.73 6.92
CA ALA A 72 0.90 -10.65 6.49
C ALA A 72 1.74 -10.11 7.66
N ALA A 73 2.97 -9.70 7.35
CA ALA A 73 3.84 -8.98 8.27
C ALA A 73 4.34 -7.66 7.66
N TRP A 74 4.50 -6.65 8.51
CA TRP A 74 5.18 -5.40 8.21
C TRP A 74 6.46 -5.31 9.04
N ILE A 75 7.61 -5.18 8.38
CA ILE A 75 8.90 -5.00 9.04
C ILE A 75 9.37 -3.57 8.79
N GLN A 76 9.74 -2.87 9.86
CA GLN A 76 10.25 -1.50 9.75
C GLN A 76 11.33 -1.22 10.79
N PRO A 77 12.14 -0.16 10.58
CA PRO A 77 12.94 0.41 11.64
C PRO A 77 12.08 0.82 12.86
N THR A 78 12.70 0.94 14.03
CA THR A 78 12.03 1.46 15.24
C THR A 78 11.44 2.87 15.02
N ASP A 79 12.06 3.69 14.17
CA ASP A 79 11.62 5.02 13.73
C ASP A 79 10.82 4.98 12.41
N GLY A 80 10.25 3.82 12.07
CA GLY A 80 9.47 3.61 10.85
C GLY A 80 8.18 4.42 10.81
N GLY A 81 7.70 4.69 9.59
CA GLY A 81 6.57 5.59 9.32
C GLY A 81 5.20 4.93 9.29
N LEU A 82 5.05 3.68 9.75
CA LEU A 82 3.74 3.03 9.81
C LEU A 82 2.81 3.80 10.76
N TYR A 83 1.63 4.17 10.27
CA TYR A 83 0.60 4.81 11.07
C TYR A 83 -0.65 3.91 11.07
N PRO A 84 -0.92 3.18 12.17
CA PRO A 84 -2.00 2.20 12.22
C PRO A 84 -3.40 2.73 11.83
N PRO A 85 -3.80 3.97 12.16
CA PRO A 85 -5.10 4.48 11.71
C PRO A 85 -5.26 4.51 10.19
N ASP A 86 -4.22 4.86 9.42
CA ASP A 86 -4.29 4.88 7.95
C ASP A 86 -4.51 3.46 7.36
N LEU A 87 -3.92 2.44 7.99
CA LEU A 87 -4.11 1.03 7.60
C LEU A 87 -5.53 0.56 7.92
N HIS A 88 -6.03 0.89 9.11
CA HIS A 88 -7.40 0.57 9.52
C HIS A 88 -8.42 1.20 8.57
N ASP A 89 -8.24 2.47 8.22
CA ASP A 89 -9.12 3.19 7.29
C ASP A 89 -9.04 2.62 5.86
N SER A 90 -7.93 1.94 5.53
CA SER A 90 -7.76 1.18 4.29
C SER A 90 -8.38 -0.23 4.34
N GLY A 91 -9.00 -0.62 5.46
CA GLY A 91 -9.69 -1.90 5.62
C GLY A 91 -8.83 -3.06 6.12
N ILE A 92 -7.58 -2.81 6.52
CA ILE A 92 -6.68 -3.85 7.04
C ILE A 92 -7.11 -4.26 8.45
N ASP A 93 -7.21 -5.56 8.70
CA ASP A 93 -7.40 -6.09 10.04
C ASP A 93 -6.08 -5.96 10.83
N LEU A 94 -6.02 -4.95 11.70
CA LEU A 94 -4.87 -4.70 12.55
C LEU A 94 -4.63 -5.79 13.59
N GLN A 95 -5.65 -6.58 13.96
CA GLN A 95 -5.47 -7.69 14.90
C GLN A 95 -4.75 -8.88 14.26
N ALA A 96 -4.84 -9.01 12.94
CA ALA A 96 -4.19 -10.05 12.16
C ALA A 96 -2.82 -9.63 11.58
N LEU A 97 -2.47 -8.33 11.63
CA LEU A 97 -1.21 -7.82 11.08
C LEU A 97 -0.07 -7.88 12.10
N SER A 98 0.99 -8.63 11.80
CA SER A 98 2.22 -8.61 12.61
C SER A 98 3.10 -7.43 12.23
N VAL A 99 3.45 -6.57 13.19
CA VAL A 99 4.39 -5.46 12.98
C VAL A 99 5.69 -5.72 13.73
N ILE A 100 6.80 -5.81 13.01
CA ILE A 100 8.14 -6.09 13.54
C ILE A 100 8.99 -4.83 13.45
N HIS A 101 9.49 -4.37 14.59
CA HIS A 101 10.38 -3.23 14.68
C HIS A 101 11.84 -3.68 14.85
N MET A 102 12.72 -3.21 13.98
CA MET A 102 14.15 -3.50 14.04
C MET A 102 14.96 -2.25 14.40
N PRO A 103 15.95 -2.35 15.32
CA PRO A 103 16.86 -1.25 15.59
C PRO A 103 17.63 -0.86 14.32
N ARG A 104 17.68 0.43 14.00
CA ARG A 104 18.45 0.95 12.85
C ARG A 104 19.95 0.65 12.93
N THR A 105 20.48 0.40 14.12
CA THR A 105 21.87 0.00 14.35
C THR A 105 22.19 -1.39 13.81
N ASP A 106 21.20 -2.28 13.66
CA ASP A 106 21.38 -3.58 13.01
C ASP A 106 21.16 -3.45 11.50
N ARG A 107 22.26 -3.29 10.77
CA ARG A 107 22.28 -3.17 9.30
C ARG A 107 21.65 -4.36 8.56
N PHE A 108 21.52 -5.52 9.21
CA PHE A 108 20.92 -6.72 8.62
C PHE A 108 19.61 -7.10 9.31
N GLY A 109 19.10 -6.28 10.23
CA GLY A 109 17.93 -6.62 11.02
C GLY A 109 16.68 -6.84 10.16
N LEU A 110 16.39 -5.90 9.27
CA LEU A 110 15.23 -5.99 8.35
C LEU A 110 15.29 -7.21 7.43
N PRO A 111 16.35 -7.43 6.61
CA PRO A 111 16.39 -8.59 5.71
C PRO A 111 16.45 -9.92 6.47
N ARG A 112 17.08 -9.97 7.66
CA ARG A 112 17.08 -11.18 8.49
C ARG A 112 15.68 -11.51 9.02
N ALA A 113 14.95 -10.51 9.50
CA ALA A 113 13.57 -10.69 9.95
C ALA A 113 12.69 -11.19 8.79
N ALA A 114 12.82 -10.61 7.60
CA ALA A 114 12.12 -11.07 6.41
C ALA A 114 12.44 -12.54 6.08
N GLU A 115 13.72 -12.91 6.08
CA GLU A 115 14.15 -14.29 5.83
C GLU A 115 13.55 -15.27 6.85
N ILE A 116 13.59 -14.93 8.15
CA ILE A 116 13.07 -15.80 9.22
C ILE A 116 11.56 -16.01 9.05
N LEU A 117 10.80 -14.94 8.79
CA LEU A 117 9.34 -15.03 8.62
C LEU A 117 8.98 -15.83 7.38
N LEU A 118 9.63 -15.59 6.24
CA LEU A 118 9.39 -16.34 5.00
C LEU A 118 9.75 -17.82 5.14
N ARG A 119 10.85 -18.16 5.82
CA ARG A 119 11.25 -19.56 6.05
C ARG A 119 10.32 -20.33 6.98
N SER A 120 9.53 -19.63 7.80
CA SER A 120 8.56 -20.29 8.68
C SER A 120 7.41 -20.96 7.90
N GLY A 121 7.14 -20.50 6.66
CA GLY A 121 5.99 -20.92 5.88
C GLY A 121 4.65 -20.40 6.42
N GLY A 122 4.65 -19.59 7.48
CA GLY A 122 3.43 -19.06 8.09
C GLY A 122 2.98 -17.70 7.56
N PHE A 123 3.78 -17.05 6.71
CA PHE A 123 3.51 -15.72 6.15
C PHE A 123 3.44 -15.78 4.63
N GLY A 124 2.29 -15.40 4.07
CA GLY A 124 2.12 -15.26 2.63
C GLY A 124 2.72 -13.96 2.09
N LEU A 125 2.79 -12.91 2.93
CA LEU A 125 3.36 -11.61 2.57
C LEU A 125 4.23 -11.03 3.68
N VAL A 126 5.38 -10.49 3.30
CA VAL A 126 6.22 -9.67 4.17
C VAL A 126 6.53 -8.36 3.44
N VAL A 127 6.20 -7.24 4.09
CA VAL A 127 6.47 -5.86 3.63
C VAL A 127 7.64 -5.28 4.41
#